data_AF-A0A535Z695-F1
#
_entry.id   AF-A0A535Z695-F1
#
_cell.length_a   1.000
_cell.length_b   1.000
_cell.length_c   1.000
_cell.angle_alpha   90.00
_cell.angle_beta   90.00
_cell.angle_gamma   90.00
#
_symmetry.space_group_name_H-M   'P 1'
#
loop_
_entity.id
_entity.type
_entity.pdbx_description
1 polymer ?
#
loop_
_entity_poly.entity_id
_entity_poly.type
_entity_poly.pdbx_seq_one_letter_code
_entity_poly.pdbx_strand_id
1 'polypeptide(L)' 'MLSRVYAAVAGAGRKARGAWAVDLLIAATALAAGIPVYTRNADDLRALEDLVEVVAL' A
#
# COMPACT_ATOMS: atom_id res chain seq x y z
N MET A 1 -8.95 -7.98 12.01
CA MET A 1 -8.75 -6.79 11.15
C MET A 1 -7.71 -7.02 10.04
N LEU A 2 -6.53 -7.57 10.34
CA LEU A 2 -5.46 -7.89 9.36
C LEU A 2 -5.89 -8.79 8.17
N SER A 3 -6.86 -9.70 8.40
CA SER A 3 -7.34 -10.65 7.38
C SER A 3 -8.02 -10.00 6.17
N ARG A 4 -8.73 -8.88 6.33
CA ARG A 4 -9.44 -8.21 5.20
C ARG A 4 -8.48 -7.52 4.25
N VAL A 5 -7.38 -6.99 4.78
CA VAL A 5 -6.32 -6.36 3.99
C VAL A 5 -5.65 -7.41 3.12
N TYR A 6 -5.24 -8.55 3.69
CA TYR A 6 -4.62 -9.64 2.93
C TYR A 6 -5.53 -10.16 1.78
N ALA A 7 -6.84 -10.26 2.01
CA ALA A 7 -7.80 -10.68 0.99
C ALA A 7 -7.97 -9.65 -0.14
N ALA A 8 -7.96 -8.36 0.17
CA ALA A 8 -8.00 -7.29 -0.84
C ALA A 8 -6.73 -7.27 -1.71
N VAL A 9 -5.57 -7.56 -1.10
CA VAL A 9 -4.28 -7.67 -1.80
C VAL A 9 -4.21 -8.90 -2.71
N ALA A 10 -4.70 -10.06 -2.25
CA ALA A 10 -4.67 -11.30 -3.02
C ALA A 10 -5.53 -11.23 -4.30
N GLY A 11 -6.58 -10.40 -4.32
CA GLY A 11 -7.47 -10.21 -5.47
C GLY A 11 -6.90 -9.37 -6.62
N ALA A 12 -5.82 -8.61 -6.39
CA ALA A 12 -5.27 -7.66 -7.39
C ALA A 12 -4.41 -8.30 -8.50
N GLY A 13 -4.31 -9.64 -8.55
CA GLY A 13 -3.90 -10.38 -9.75
C GLY A 13 -2.45 -10.21 -10.24
N ARG A 14 -1.61 -9.43 -9.56
CA ARG A 14 -0.18 -9.28 -9.92
C ARG A 14 0.68 -9.98 -8.88
N LYS A 15 1.61 -10.83 -9.34
CA LYS A 15 2.54 -11.57 -8.47
C LYS A 15 3.30 -10.58 -7.57
N ALA A 16 2.91 -10.51 -6.31
CA ALA A 16 3.57 -9.76 -5.25
C ALA A 16 4.98 -10.33 -5.03
N ARG A 17 5.95 -9.93 -5.85
CA ARG A 17 7.36 -10.23 -5.63
C ARG A 17 7.88 -9.28 -4.54
N GLY A 18 8.12 -9.84 -3.35
CA GLY A 18 8.92 -9.27 -2.26
C GLY A 18 8.54 -7.85 -1.85
N ALA A 19 9.20 -6.85 -2.44
CA ALA A 19 9.10 -5.45 -2.08
C ALA A 19 7.66 -4.91 -2.16
N TRP A 20 6.95 -5.18 -3.25
CA TRP A 20 5.63 -4.60 -3.47
C TRP A 20 4.55 -5.12 -2.49
N ALA A 21 4.73 -6.34 -1.95
CA ALA A 21 3.85 -6.86 -0.89
C ALA A 21 3.98 -6.06 0.41
N VAL A 22 5.20 -5.62 0.71
CA VAL A 22 5.53 -4.82 1.90
C VAL A 22 5.04 -3.40 1.72
N ASP A 23 5.22 -2.80 0.54
CA ASP A 23 4.72 -1.46 0.23
C ASP A 23 3.20 -1.37 0.40
N LEU A 24 2.48 -2.40 -0.01
CA LEU A 24 1.03 -2.47 0.14
C LEU A 24 0.59 -2.68 1.60
N LEU A 25 1.37 -3.43 2.40
CA LEU A 25 1.14 -3.55 3.84
C LEU A 25 1.37 -2.21 4.55
N ILE A 26 2.40 -1.46 4.16
CA ILE A 26 2.70 -0.11 4.67
C ILE A 26 1.53 0.82 4.34
N ALA A 27 1.09 0.86 3.08
CA ALA A 27 -0.04 1.67 2.64
C ALA A 27 -1.33 1.33 3.39
N ALA A 28 -1.64 0.04 3.57
CA ALA A 28 -2.82 -0.38 4.31
C ALA A 28 -2.77 -0.02 5.81
N THR A 29 -1.57 -0.07 6.40
CA THR A 29 -1.36 0.34 7.80
C THR A 29 -1.52 1.85 7.97
N ALA A 30 -0.95 2.63 7.05
CA ALA A 30 -1.07 4.08 7.03
C ALA A 30 -2.54 4.52 6.85
N LEU A 31 -3.27 3.88 5.93
CA LEU A 31 -4.71 4.09 5.75
C LEU A 31 -5.51 3.74 7.00
N ALA A 32 -5.23 2.61 7.65
CA ALA A 32 -5.91 2.22 8.87
C ALA A 32 -5.64 3.15 10.05
N ALA A 33 -4.46 3.78 10.08
CA ALA A 33 -4.07 4.78 11.07
C ALA A 33 -4.47 6.21 10.70
N GLY A 34 -4.95 6.46 9.47
CA GLY A 34 -5.30 7.80 8.98
C GLY A 34 -4.09 8.73 8.82
N ILE A 35 -2.93 8.18 8.43
CA ILE A 35 -1.67 8.93 8.26
C ILE A 35 -1.15 8.80 6.81
N PRO A 36 -0.37 9.78 6.32
CA PRO A 36 0.24 9.71 4.99
C PRO A 36 1.43 8.73 4.94
N VAL A 37 1.73 8.23 3.74
CA VAL A 37 2.90 7.39 3.44
C VAL A 37 4.01 8.25 2.83
N TYR A 38 5.12 8.38 3.53
CA TYR A 38 6.32 9.02 3.00
C TYR A 38 7.22 7.98 2.33
N THR A 39 7.53 8.16 1.05
CA THR A 39 8.39 7.23 0.30
C THR A 39 9.27 7.95 -0.71
N ARG A 40 10.46 7.39 -0.95
CA ARG A 40 11.33 7.82 -2.07
C ARG A 40 10.94 7.15 -3.40
N ASN A 41 10.04 6.19 -3.35
CA ASN A 41 9.60 5.42 -4.51
C ASN A 41 8.07 5.53 -4.65
N ALA A 42 7.61 6.76 -4.90
CA ALA A 42 6.17 7.05 -5.00
C ALA A 42 5.50 6.35 -6.20
N ASP A 43 6.27 6.07 -7.26
CA ASP A 43 5.76 5.40 -8.46
C ASP A 43 5.16 4.01 -8.17
N ASP A 44 5.72 3.28 -7.19
CA ASP A 44 5.21 1.96 -6.78
C ASP A 44 3.87 2.03 -6.02
N LEU A 45 3.50 3.22 -5.54
CA LEU A 45 2.28 3.49 -4.79
C LEU A 45 1.24 4.31 -5.59
N ARG A 46 1.50 4.66 -6.86
CA ARG A 46 0.55 5.45 -7.67
C ARG A 46 -0.87 4.88 -7.73
N ALA A 47 -0.99 3.56 -7.72
CA ALA A 47 -2.29 2.89 -7.72
C ALA A 47 -3.09 3.07 -6.42
N LEU A 48 -2.50 3.66 -5.38
CA LEU A 48 -3.05 3.82 -4.04
C LEU A 48 -3.27 5.29 -3.66
N GLU A 49 -2.92 6.25 -4.53
CA GLU A 49 -3.05 7.70 -4.26
C GLU A 49 -4.50 8.13 -3.96
N ASP A 50 -5.49 7.44 -4.53
CA ASP A 50 -6.92 7.69 -4.25
C ASP A 50 -7.38 7.13 -2.89
N LEU A 51 -6.55 6.29 -2.24
CA LEU A 51 -6.90 5.60 -1.00
C LEU A 51 -6.07 6.09 0.19
N VAL A 52 -4.82 6.45 -0.02
CA VAL A 52 -3.90 6.93 1.02
C VAL A 52 -3.07 8.09 0.46
N GLU A 53 -2.87 9.13 1.26
CA GLU A 53 -2.01 10.24 0.88
C GLU A 53 -0.56 9.76 0.79
N VAL A 54 0.06 9.91 -0.38
CA VAL A 54 1.46 9.54 -0.61
C VAL A 54 2.28 10.82 -0.78
N VAL A 55 3.33 10.97 0.04
CA VAL A 55 4.26 12.09 -0.03
C VAL A 55 5.60 11.58 -0.54
N ALA A 56 6.03 12.07 -1.70
CA ALA A 56 7.34 11.79 -2.26
C ALA A 56 8.42 12.56 -1.47
N LEU A 57 9.48 11.85 -1.04
CA LEU A 57 10.67 12.41 -0.40
C LEU A 57 11.82 12.62 -1.38
#